data_AF-A0A2V8NX67-F1
#
_entry.id   AF-A0A2V8NX67-F1
#
_cell.length_a   1.000
_cell.length_b   1.000
_cell.length_c   1.000
_cell.angle_alpha   90.00
_cell.angle_beta   90.00
_cell.angle_gamma   90.00
#
_symmetry.space_group_name_H-M   'P 1'
#
loop_
_entity.id
_entity.type
_entity.pdbx_description
1 polymer ?
#
loop_
_entity_poly.entity_id
_entity_poly.type
_entity_poly.pdbx_seq_one_letter_code
_entity_poly.pdbx_strand_id
1 'polypeptide(L)'
;MTKRRARPKNKSAARHSSVVEIPKNLAAAIKRCWPRGVVEEFPTDESYFHEIRYQIERDLGSISGASLVWQTEEVRSGGWEDDNPDEPPLHDSEFQSYHLFFVSPNGEEFRFEDETIGDDPEDGTQTTYPGEGRFGLALTISLAAPFAAINVSTYSAFEDGAMACPDLTTSLFWDDETGEVISANEYHRNWLGSEMFLKLETLRQDVVSIMASHRISVLDESVLDLLVKGLRADQEVFLEKPLRVRDAFFFRGV
;
A
#
# COMPACT_ATOMS: atom_id res chain seq x y z
N MET A 1 15.65 -66.79 24.89
CA MET A 1 15.20 -66.42 23.53
C MET A 1 13.87 -65.71 23.73
N THR A 2 13.67 -64.42 23.43
CA THR A 2 13.76 -63.82 22.09
C THR A 2 14.03 -62.30 22.20
N LYS A 3 14.79 -61.80 21.22
CA LYS A 3 15.46 -60.49 21.16
C LYS A 3 14.49 -59.29 21.08
N ARG A 4 14.77 -58.23 21.86
CA ARG A 4 14.25 -56.87 21.65
C ARG A 4 14.70 -56.35 20.28
N ARG A 5 13.77 -56.05 19.37
CA ARG A 5 14.03 -55.31 18.13
C ARG A 5 14.10 -53.81 18.45
N ALA A 6 15.25 -53.20 18.21
CA ALA A 6 15.42 -51.75 18.24
C ALA A 6 14.67 -51.12 17.04
N ARG A 7 13.79 -50.15 17.33
CA ARG A 7 13.21 -49.26 16.33
C ARG A 7 14.32 -48.30 15.85
N PRO A 8 14.52 -48.11 14.53
CA PRO A 8 15.48 -47.14 14.04
C PRO A 8 14.98 -45.73 14.38
N LYS A 9 15.85 -44.93 15.00
CA LYS A 9 15.67 -43.50 15.17
C LYS A 9 15.67 -42.88 13.77
N ASN A 10 14.51 -42.43 13.30
CA ASN A 10 14.44 -41.57 12.13
C ASN A 10 15.24 -40.31 12.45
N LYS A 11 16.35 -40.16 11.73
CA LYS A 11 17.15 -38.95 11.74
C LYS A 11 16.26 -37.81 11.29
N SER A 12 16.15 -36.82 12.17
CA SER A 12 15.82 -35.44 11.87
C SER A 12 16.20 -35.06 10.44
N ALA A 13 15.20 -34.97 9.57
CA ALA A 13 15.29 -34.14 8.39
C ALA A 13 15.04 -32.72 8.90
N ALA A 14 16.10 -32.04 9.32
CA ALA A 14 16.09 -30.61 9.45
C ALA A 14 15.71 -30.05 8.09
N ARG A 15 14.44 -29.65 7.93
CA ARG A 15 14.01 -28.78 6.86
C ARG A 15 14.92 -27.55 6.95
N HIS A 16 15.79 -27.39 5.95
CA HIS A 16 16.45 -26.12 5.71
C HIS A 16 15.34 -25.09 5.55
N SER A 17 15.05 -24.36 6.63
CA SER A 17 14.37 -23.09 6.55
C SER A 17 15.29 -22.19 5.74
N SER A 18 14.98 -22.02 4.46
CA SER A 18 15.62 -21.01 3.65
C SER A 18 15.24 -19.67 4.26
N VAL A 19 16.14 -19.11 5.06
CA VAL A 19 16.01 -17.73 5.52
C VAL A 19 16.00 -16.88 4.27
N VAL A 20 14.83 -16.34 3.92
CA VAL A 20 14.70 -15.40 2.82
C VAL A 20 15.42 -14.13 3.27
N GLU A 21 16.58 -13.86 2.68
CA GLU A 21 17.37 -12.67 2.98
C GLU A 21 16.91 -11.49 2.14
N ILE A 22 16.92 -10.30 2.74
CA ILE A 22 16.63 -9.04 2.03
C ILE A 22 17.66 -8.87 0.90
N PRO A 23 17.22 -8.63 -0.35
CA PRO A 23 18.12 -8.37 -1.47
C PRO A 23 19.15 -7.27 -1.17
N LYS A 24 20.41 -7.47 -1.58
CA LYS A 24 21.52 -6.56 -1.22
C LYS A 24 21.30 -5.12 -1.69
N ASN A 25 20.73 -4.92 -2.87
CA ASN A 25 20.37 -3.61 -3.41
C ASN A 25 19.34 -2.90 -2.53
N LEU A 26 18.34 -3.64 -2.05
CA LEU A 26 17.29 -3.13 -1.17
C LEU A 26 17.84 -2.78 0.21
N ALA A 27 18.65 -3.66 0.81
CA ALA A 27 19.32 -3.39 2.08
C ALA A 27 20.25 -2.16 2.01
N ALA A 28 20.97 -1.99 0.89
CA ALA A 28 21.80 -0.80 0.65
C ALA A 28 20.96 0.47 0.54
N ALA A 29 19.80 0.40 -0.11
CA ALA A 29 18.90 1.53 -0.25
C ALA A 29 18.24 1.92 1.08
N ILE A 30 17.80 0.96 1.90
CA ILE A 30 17.33 1.20 3.28
C ILE A 30 18.41 1.93 4.07
N LYS A 31 19.67 1.46 4.02
CA LYS A 31 20.78 2.12 4.71
C LYS A 31 21.07 3.53 4.21
N ARG A 32 20.83 3.81 2.93
CA ARG A 32 21.00 5.15 2.35
C ARG A 32 19.89 6.10 2.82
N CYS A 33 18.65 5.64 2.86
CA CYS A 33 17.51 6.43 3.35
C CYS A 33 17.63 6.67 4.85
N TRP A 34 18.09 5.66 5.60
CA TRP A 34 18.16 5.67 7.06
C TRP A 34 19.59 5.38 7.55
N PRO A 35 20.56 6.31 7.40
CA PRO A 35 21.96 6.06 7.75
C PRO A 35 22.18 5.73 9.24
N ARG A 36 21.30 6.24 10.11
CA ARG A 36 21.29 6.00 11.55
C ARG A 36 20.54 4.72 11.95
N GLY A 37 19.91 4.04 10.99
CA GLY A 37 19.01 2.91 11.24
C GLY A 37 17.75 3.30 12.01
N VAL A 38 17.30 4.55 11.85
CA VAL A 38 16.06 5.08 12.41
C VAL A 38 15.21 5.57 11.24
N VAL A 39 13.97 5.09 11.15
CA VAL A 39 12.93 5.61 10.24
C VAL A 39 12.27 6.79 10.93
N GLU A 40 12.34 7.95 10.31
CA GLU A 40 11.84 9.24 10.80
C GLU A 40 11.15 9.98 9.65
N GLU A 41 10.32 10.98 9.97
CA GLU A 41 9.78 11.86 8.95
C GLU A 41 10.92 12.59 8.20
N PHE A 42 10.68 12.94 6.94
CA PHE A 42 11.68 13.60 6.09
C PHE A 42 11.01 14.61 5.17
N PRO A 43 11.73 15.67 4.72
CA PRO A 43 11.19 16.61 3.75
C PRO A 43 10.79 15.88 2.46
N THR A 44 9.49 15.84 2.17
CA THR A 44 8.93 15.16 0.99
C THR A 44 8.92 16.06 -0.25
N ASP A 45 9.03 17.38 -0.07
CA ASP A 45 9.11 18.40 -1.12
C ASP A 45 10.38 18.29 -1.98
N GLU A 46 11.46 17.75 -1.43
CA GLU A 46 12.71 17.47 -2.17
C GLU A 46 12.74 16.07 -2.81
N SER A 47 11.61 15.34 -2.82
CA SER A 47 11.58 14.00 -3.39
C SER A 47 11.87 13.99 -4.90
N TYR A 48 12.68 13.01 -5.33
CA TYR A 48 12.88 12.69 -6.75
C TYR A 48 11.56 12.46 -7.50
N PHE A 49 10.51 12.04 -6.79
CA PHE A 49 9.22 11.71 -7.36
C PHE A 49 8.57 12.90 -8.05
N HIS A 50 8.76 14.12 -7.55
CA HIS A 50 8.18 15.34 -8.14
C HIS A 50 8.64 15.59 -9.57
N GLU A 51 9.86 15.18 -9.92
CA GLU A 51 10.40 15.33 -11.28
C GLU A 51 9.75 14.38 -12.29
N ILE A 52 9.24 13.23 -11.81
CA ILE A 52 8.73 12.14 -12.66
C ILE A 52 7.22 11.91 -12.53
N ARG A 53 6.57 12.55 -11.54
CA ARG A 53 5.16 12.36 -11.20
C ARG A 53 4.25 12.53 -12.41
N TYR A 54 4.38 13.64 -13.13
CA TYR A 54 3.50 13.95 -14.26
C TYR A 54 3.63 12.92 -15.40
N GLN A 55 4.85 12.42 -15.64
CA GLN A 55 5.06 11.39 -16.65
C GLN A 55 4.43 10.07 -16.21
N ILE A 56 4.57 9.69 -14.94
CA ILE A 56 3.90 8.51 -14.38
C ILE A 56 2.38 8.63 -14.48
N GLU A 57 1.80 9.76 -14.04
CA GLU A 57 0.36 10.02 -14.12
C GLU A 57 -0.16 9.88 -15.56
N ARG A 58 0.51 10.53 -16.51
CA ARG A 58 0.16 10.44 -17.93
C ARG A 58 0.24 9.02 -18.44
N ASP A 59 1.31 8.29 -18.11
CA ASP A 59 1.55 6.95 -18.63
C ASP A 59 0.52 5.96 -18.03
N LEU A 60 0.19 6.08 -16.73
CA LEU A 60 -0.88 5.32 -16.09
C LEU A 60 -2.25 5.64 -16.68
N GLY A 61 -2.54 6.92 -16.92
CA GLY A 61 -3.77 7.37 -17.59
C GLY A 61 -3.88 6.94 -19.06
N SER A 62 -2.78 6.47 -19.66
CA SER A 62 -2.74 5.98 -21.04
C SER A 62 -2.92 4.47 -21.19
N ILE A 63 -3.06 3.73 -20.07
CA ILE A 63 -3.26 2.28 -20.11
C ILE A 63 -4.60 1.97 -20.78
N SER A 64 -4.55 1.22 -21.89
CA SER A 64 -5.75 0.83 -22.62
C SER A 64 -6.65 -0.06 -21.77
N GLY A 65 -7.91 0.35 -21.60
CA GLY A 65 -8.89 -0.43 -20.84
C GLY A 65 -8.79 -0.28 -19.33
N ALA A 66 -8.03 0.70 -18.84
CA ALA A 66 -8.05 1.11 -17.43
C ALA A 66 -8.11 2.63 -17.31
N SER A 67 -8.37 3.12 -16.11
CA SER A 67 -8.37 4.55 -15.77
C SER A 67 -7.61 4.76 -14.49
N LEU A 68 -6.85 5.86 -14.42
CA LEU A 68 -6.40 6.41 -13.15
C LEU A 68 -7.61 7.09 -12.49
N VAL A 69 -8.12 6.50 -11.40
CA VAL A 69 -9.37 6.92 -10.77
C VAL A 69 -9.11 7.88 -9.62
N TRP A 70 -8.03 7.67 -8.87
CA TRP A 70 -7.69 8.47 -7.70
C TRP A 70 -6.17 8.53 -7.52
N GLN A 71 -5.68 9.59 -6.88
CA GLN A 71 -4.32 9.67 -6.38
C GLN A 71 -4.26 10.55 -5.12
N THR A 72 -3.23 10.39 -4.31
CA THR A 72 -2.97 11.30 -3.19
C THR A 72 -2.85 12.74 -3.72
N GLU A 73 -3.59 13.66 -3.12
CA GLU A 73 -3.51 15.06 -3.49
C GLU A 73 -2.14 15.64 -3.10
N GLU A 74 -1.66 16.60 -3.88
CA GLU A 74 -0.51 17.38 -3.45
C GLU A 74 -0.93 18.14 -2.19
N VAL A 75 -0.11 18.10 -1.13
CA VAL A 75 -0.16 19.16 -0.12
C VAL A 75 0.12 20.42 -0.91
N ARG A 76 -0.94 21.14 -1.29
CA ARG A 76 -0.80 22.50 -1.80
C ARG A 76 -0.02 23.20 -0.71
N SER A 77 1.23 23.55 -1.01
CA SER A 77 2.02 24.41 -0.13
C SER A 77 1.07 25.55 0.17
N GLY A 78 0.57 25.61 1.40
CA GLY A 78 -0.45 26.55 1.79
C GLY A 78 0.08 27.89 1.36
N GLY A 79 -0.52 28.45 0.31
CA GLY A 79 -0.34 29.87 0.08
C GLY A 79 -0.73 30.47 1.41
N TRP A 80 0.17 31.26 1.99
CA TRP A 80 -0.24 32.18 3.02
C TRP A 80 -1.37 33.00 2.38
N GLU A 81 -2.62 32.56 2.52
CA GLU A 81 -3.74 33.45 2.35
C GLU A 81 -3.54 34.44 3.50
N ASP A 82 -3.03 35.60 3.11
CA ASP A 82 -2.63 36.76 3.92
C ASP A 82 -3.79 37.31 4.78
N ASP A 83 -4.91 36.60 4.82
CA ASP A 83 -6.16 37.01 5.44
C ASP A 83 -6.28 36.55 6.91
N ASN A 84 -5.38 35.67 7.42
CA ASN A 84 -5.32 35.38 8.85
C ASN A 84 -3.94 34.91 9.36
N PRO A 85 -3.00 35.81 9.70
CA PRO A 85 -1.64 35.46 10.14
C PRO A 85 -1.58 34.77 11.53
N ASP A 86 -2.70 34.71 12.25
CA ASP A 86 -2.81 34.10 13.59
C ASP A 86 -3.46 32.70 13.55
N GLU A 87 -3.95 32.24 12.39
CA GLU A 87 -4.51 30.89 12.24
C GLU A 87 -3.42 29.98 11.66
N PRO A 88 -2.92 28.98 12.42
CA PRO A 88 -1.99 28.02 11.86
C PRO A 88 -2.68 27.36 10.66
N PRO A 89 -1.96 27.14 9.54
CA PRO A 89 -2.52 26.37 8.44
C PRO A 89 -3.09 25.08 9.01
N LEU A 90 -4.31 24.71 8.58
CA LEU A 90 -4.88 23.40 8.90
C LEU A 90 -3.87 22.35 8.46
N HIS A 91 -3.07 21.85 9.40
CA HIS A 91 -2.13 20.77 9.19
C HIS A 91 -2.94 19.46 9.14
N ASP A 92 -3.79 19.31 8.13
CA ASP A 92 -4.61 18.11 7.92
C ASP A 92 -3.90 17.04 7.08
N SER A 93 -2.66 17.29 6.65
CA SER A 93 -1.84 16.24 6.06
C SER A 93 -1.01 15.59 7.15
N GLU A 94 -1.54 14.53 7.77
CA GLU A 94 -0.69 13.53 8.42
C GLU A 94 0.47 13.19 7.46
N PHE A 95 1.70 13.21 7.96
CA PHE A 95 2.89 12.96 7.13
C PHE A 95 2.72 11.64 6.35
N GLN A 96 3.07 11.62 5.06
CA GLN A 96 3.05 10.41 4.24
C GLN A 96 4.35 10.26 3.45
N SER A 97 5.06 9.14 3.65
CA SER A 97 6.35 8.86 3.00
C SER A 97 6.25 8.36 1.55
N TYR A 98 5.05 8.39 0.97
CA TYR A 98 4.74 7.81 -0.33
C TYR A 98 3.67 8.60 -1.08
N HIS A 99 3.62 8.44 -2.40
CA HIS A 99 2.49 8.86 -3.24
C HIS A 99 1.69 7.63 -3.64
N LEU A 100 0.35 7.70 -3.55
CA LEU A 100 -0.53 6.61 -3.96
C LEU A 100 -1.28 6.98 -5.25
N PHE A 101 -1.29 6.06 -6.21
CA PHE A 101 -2.18 6.07 -7.37
C PHE A 101 -3.13 4.87 -7.28
N PHE A 102 -4.37 5.07 -7.68
CA PHE A 102 -5.36 4.01 -7.80
C PHE A 102 -5.81 3.87 -9.26
N VAL A 103 -5.51 2.72 -9.84
CA VAL A 103 -5.83 2.41 -11.25
C VAL A 103 -6.83 1.28 -11.30
N SER A 104 -7.93 1.45 -12.02
CA SER A 104 -9.03 0.48 -12.11
C SER A 104 -9.31 0.11 -13.57
N PRO A 105 -9.58 -1.16 -13.90
CA PRO A 105 -10.06 -1.54 -15.23
C PRO A 105 -11.38 -0.85 -15.60
N ASN A 106 -11.55 -0.54 -16.88
CA ASN A 106 -12.76 0.06 -17.42
C ASN A 106 -13.79 -1.06 -17.65
N GLY A 107 -14.68 -1.29 -16.69
CA GLY A 107 -15.77 -2.26 -16.81
C GLY A 107 -16.75 -2.15 -15.64
N GLU A 108 -18.04 -2.31 -15.92
CA GLU A 108 -19.08 -2.33 -14.89
C GLU A 108 -18.87 -3.49 -13.91
N GLU A 109 -18.24 -4.57 -14.36
CA GLU A 109 -17.91 -5.73 -13.53
C GLU A 109 -16.81 -5.47 -12.48
N PHE A 110 -16.18 -4.30 -12.51
CA PHE A 110 -15.24 -3.83 -11.48
C PHE A 110 -15.85 -2.75 -10.58
N ARG A 111 -17.13 -2.41 -10.76
CA ARG A 111 -17.87 -1.43 -9.95
C ARG A 111 -18.79 -2.15 -8.98
N PHE A 112 -19.05 -1.53 -7.83
CA PHE A 112 -19.98 -2.02 -6.84
C PHE A 112 -20.68 -0.87 -6.12
N GLU A 113 -21.88 -1.12 -5.61
CA GLU A 113 -22.57 -0.20 -4.72
C GLU A 113 -21.95 -0.31 -3.33
N ASP A 114 -21.69 0.83 -2.71
CA ASP A 114 -21.14 0.94 -1.36
C ASP A 114 -21.95 1.99 -0.58
N GLU A 115 -21.79 2.02 0.74
CA GLU A 115 -22.44 3.01 1.59
C GLU A 115 -21.53 3.44 2.73
N THR A 116 -21.65 4.70 3.13
CA THR A 116 -21.00 5.23 4.32
C THR A 116 -22.03 5.81 5.27
N ILE A 117 -21.62 5.99 6.51
CA ILE A 117 -22.46 6.60 7.54
C ILE A 117 -21.80 7.92 7.96
N GLY A 118 -22.56 9.01 7.86
CA GLY A 118 -22.12 10.35 8.22
C GLY A 118 -23.21 11.14 8.93
N ASP A 119 -22.90 12.36 9.35
CA ASP A 119 -23.88 13.25 9.97
C ASP A 119 -24.68 13.99 8.87
N ASP A 120 -25.99 14.08 9.03
CA ASP A 120 -26.87 14.86 8.16
C ASP A 120 -26.61 16.36 8.37
N PRO A 121 -26.31 17.14 7.32
CA PRO A 121 -26.02 18.56 7.46
C PRO A 121 -27.22 19.41 7.92
N GLU A 122 -28.46 18.92 7.78
CA GLU A 122 -29.67 19.66 8.17
C GLU A 122 -29.99 19.52 9.66
N ASP A 123 -29.83 18.33 10.24
CA ASP A 123 -30.26 18.05 11.62
C ASP A 123 -29.20 17.38 12.51
N GLY A 124 -28.03 17.04 11.97
CA GLY A 124 -26.92 16.41 12.68
C GLY A 124 -27.20 14.97 13.12
N THR A 125 -28.24 14.32 12.58
CA THR A 125 -28.49 12.90 12.83
C THR A 125 -27.63 12.02 11.95
N GLN A 126 -27.36 10.80 12.41
CA GLN A 126 -26.59 9.85 11.63
C GLN A 126 -27.43 9.32 10.46
N THR A 127 -26.94 9.49 9.23
CA THR A 127 -27.61 9.05 8.01
C THR A 127 -26.66 8.21 7.14
N THR A 128 -27.25 7.43 6.24
CA THR A 128 -26.52 6.59 5.29
C THR A 128 -26.42 7.31 3.96
N TYR A 129 -25.19 7.46 3.46
CA TYR A 129 -24.92 8.05 2.15
C TYR A 129 -24.51 6.93 1.18
N PRO A 130 -25.21 6.79 0.04
CA PRO A 130 -24.82 5.82 -0.97
C PRO A 130 -23.53 6.28 -1.65
N GLY A 131 -22.81 5.32 -2.21
CA GLY A 131 -21.58 5.55 -2.95
C GLY A 131 -21.34 4.51 -4.01
N GLU A 132 -20.28 4.75 -4.77
CA GLU A 132 -19.80 3.82 -5.78
C GLU A 132 -18.37 3.41 -5.45
N GLY A 133 -18.19 2.10 -5.32
CA GLY A 133 -16.91 1.45 -5.16
C GLY A 133 -16.34 0.92 -6.47
N ARG A 134 -15.01 0.78 -6.53
CA ARG A 134 -14.27 0.17 -7.64
C ARG A 134 -13.18 -0.75 -7.16
N PHE A 135 -12.98 -1.85 -7.88
CA PHE A 135 -11.80 -2.71 -7.75
C PHE A 135 -10.67 -2.22 -8.64
N GLY A 136 -9.46 -2.27 -8.11
CA GLY A 136 -8.29 -1.83 -8.85
C GLY A 136 -6.99 -2.18 -8.17
N LEU A 137 -5.95 -1.48 -8.59
CA LEU A 137 -4.61 -1.58 -8.08
C LEU A 137 -4.26 -0.29 -7.35
N ALA A 138 -3.92 -0.42 -6.08
CA ALA A 138 -3.22 0.62 -5.33
C ALA A 138 -1.73 0.50 -5.64
N LEU A 139 -1.20 1.46 -6.40
CA LEU A 139 0.22 1.64 -6.66
C LEU A 139 0.76 2.68 -5.70
N THR A 140 1.78 2.30 -4.95
CA THR A 140 2.43 3.19 -4.00
C THR A 140 3.87 3.38 -4.35
N ILE A 141 4.30 4.63 -4.45
CA ILE A 141 5.67 5.00 -4.81
C ILE A 141 6.30 5.71 -3.63
N SER A 142 7.42 5.18 -3.16
CA SER A 142 8.14 5.78 -2.03
C SER A 142 8.75 7.11 -2.43
N LEU A 143 8.60 8.12 -1.59
CA LEU A 143 9.20 9.44 -1.79
C LEU A 143 10.69 9.45 -1.38
N ALA A 144 11.14 8.49 -0.58
CA ALA A 144 12.53 8.39 -0.12
C ALA A 144 13.46 7.66 -1.11
N ALA A 145 12.92 6.74 -1.92
CA ALA A 145 13.71 5.90 -2.83
C ALA A 145 12.87 5.39 -4.02
N PRO A 146 13.50 5.00 -5.15
CA PRO A 146 12.81 4.50 -6.34
C PRO A 146 12.29 3.06 -6.18
N PHE A 147 11.42 2.86 -5.19
CA PHE A 147 10.70 1.63 -4.95
C PHE A 147 9.20 1.88 -4.93
N ALA A 148 8.46 0.88 -5.37
CA ALA A 148 7.01 0.88 -5.32
C ALA A 148 6.46 -0.44 -4.77
N ALA A 149 5.21 -0.41 -4.32
CA ALA A 149 4.41 -1.58 -3.96
C ALA A 149 3.09 -1.53 -4.74
N ILE A 150 2.52 -2.69 -5.08
CA ILE A 150 1.23 -2.78 -5.77
C ILE A 150 0.37 -3.83 -5.08
N ASN A 151 -0.82 -3.43 -4.62
CA ASN A 151 -1.81 -4.35 -4.05
C ASN A 151 -3.14 -4.23 -4.79
N VAL A 152 -3.90 -5.33 -4.85
CA VAL A 152 -5.33 -5.23 -5.20
C VAL A 152 -6.03 -4.55 -4.03
N SER A 153 -6.85 -3.56 -4.34
CA SER A 153 -7.56 -2.77 -3.34
C SER A 153 -8.88 -2.25 -3.92
N THR A 154 -9.64 -1.56 -3.09
CA THR A 154 -10.86 -0.87 -3.45
C THR A 154 -10.73 0.63 -3.24
N TYR A 155 -11.54 1.37 -3.95
CA TYR A 155 -11.76 2.80 -3.75
C TYR A 155 -13.25 3.06 -3.85
N SER A 156 -13.81 3.79 -2.89
CA SER A 156 -15.21 4.23 -2.94
C SER A 156 -15.33 5.73 -2.74
N ALA A 157 -16.27 6.34 -3.45
CA ALA A 157 -16.66 7.73 -3.29
C ALA A 157 -18.15 7.80 -2.95
N PHE A 158 -18.50 8.62 -1.96
CA PHE A 158 -19.85 8.70 -1.39
C PHE A 158 -20.50 10.06 -1.67
N GLU A 159 -21.83 10.12 -1.60
CA GLU A 159 -22.60 11.34 -1.89
C GLU A 159 -22.35 12.49 -0.91
N ASP A 160 -21.93 12.21 0.32
CA ASP A 160 -21.50 13.21 1.30
C ASP A 160 -20.12 13.82 1.00
N GLY A 161 -19.45 13.33 -0.05
CA GLY A 161 -18.09 13.73 -0.44
C GLY A 161 -16.99 12.98 0.30
N ALA A 162 -17.33 12.07 1.23
CA ALA A 162 -16.36 11.18 1.85
C ALA A 162 -15.80 10.20 0.82
N MET A 163 -14.64 9.64 1.15
CA MET A 163 -13.98 8.63 0.33
C MET A 163 -13.43 7.50 1.20
N ALA A 164 -13.63 6.26 0.76
CA ALA A 164 -12.88 5.11 1.26
C ALA A 164 -11.65 4.94 0.37
N CYS A 165 -10.54 5.56 0.79
CA CYS A 165 -9.30 5.55 0.04
C CYS A 165 -8.60 4.17 0.14
N PRO A 166 -7.84 3.75 -0.88
CA PRO A 166 -7.11 2.49 -0.85
C PRO A 166 -6.10 2.48 0.30
N ASP A 167 -6.10 1.42 1.09
CA ASP A 167 -5.14 1.20 2.16
C ASP A 167 -4.06 0.18 1.76
N LEU A 168 -2.83 0.46 2.19
CA LEU A 168 -1.65 -0.38 1.98
C LEU A 168 -1.33 -1.27 3.18
N THR A 169 -1.85 -0.93 4.36
CA THR A 169 -1.51 -1.64 5.59
C THR A 169 -2.22 -2.98 5.69
N THR A 170 -3.38 -3.10 5.03
CA THR A 170 -4.19 -4.31 5.02
C THR A 170 -3.76 -5.29 3.91
N SER A 171 -2.63 -5.98 4.13
CA SER A 171 -2.24 -7.11 3.27
C SER A 171 -2.87 -8.45 3.70
N LEU A 172 -3.48 -8.47 4.88
CA LEU A 172 -4.07 -9.64 5.51
C LEU A 172 -5.50 -9.32 5.92
N PHE A 173 -6.43 -10.19 5.52
CA PHE A 173 -7.85 -10.11 5.84
C PHE A 173 -8.23 -11.28 6.74
N TRP A 174 -9.08 -11.01 7.71
CA TRP A 174 -9.69 -12.06 8.51
C TRP A 174 -10.93 -12.57 7.78
N ASP A 175 -10.96 -13.86 7.49
CA ASP A 175 -12.15 -14.52 6.94
C ASP A 175 -13.05 -14.96 8.10
N ASP A 176 -14.19 -14.30 8.26
CA ASP A 176 -15.16 -14.60 9.31
C ASP A 176 -15.82 -15.98 9.16
N GLU A 177 -15.89 -16.53 7.94
CA GLU A 177 -16.50 -17.85 7.68
C GLU A 177 -15.54 -18.99 8.05
N THR A 178 -14.27 -18.86 7.69
CA THR A 178 -13.25 -19.90 7.94
C THR A 178 -12.50 -19.70 9.25
N GLY A 179 -12.48 -18.47 9.78
CA GLY A 179 -11.66 -18.07 10.93
C GLY A 179 -10.16 -18.06 10.61
N GLU A 180 -9.79 -17.96 9.33
CA GLU A 180 -8.40 -17.94 8.86
C GLU A 180 -7.99 -16.55 8.37
N VAL A 181 -6.70 -16.27 8.46
CA VAL A 181 -6.11 -15.06 7.86
C VAL A 181 -5.76 -15.37 6.41
N ILE A 182 -6.39 -14.67 5.48
CA ILE A 182 -6.15 -14.80 4.05
C ILE A 182 -5.45 -13.56 3.50
N SER A 183 -4.74 -13.72 2.38
CA SER A 183 -4.07 -12.59 1.72
C SER A 183 -5.07 -11.66 1.04
N ALA A 184 -4.70 -10.39 0.85
CA ALA A 184 -5.49 -9.45 0.05
C ALA A 184 -5.83 -10.01 -1.34
N ASN A 185 -4.86 -10.65 -2.01
CA ASN A 185 -5.09 -11.23 -3.33
C ASN A 185 -6.10 -12.37 -3.31
N GLU A 186 -6.11 -13.19 -2.26
CA GLU A 186 -7.08 -14.27 -2.10
C GLU A 186 -8.48 -13.75 -1.79
N TYR A 187 -8.59 -12.78 -0.88
CA TYR A 187 -9.84 -12.10 -0.57
C TYR A 187 -10.52 -11.53 -1.84
N HIS A 188 -9.78 -10.71 -2.60
CA HIS A 188 -10.33 -10.09 -3.81
C HIS A 188 -10.59 -11.10 -4.93
N ARG A 189 -9.79 -12.17 -5.04
CA ARG A 189 -10.03 -13.24 -6.03
C ARG A 189 -11.33 -13.98 -5.74
N ASN A 190 -11.63 -14.24 -4.47
CA ASN A 190 -12.86 -14.89 -4.07
C ASN A 190 -14.08 -14.02 -4.42
N TRP A 191 -13.93 -12.70 -4.27
CA TRP A 191 -15.00 -11.74 -4.53
C TRP A 191 -15.25 -11.49 -6.03
N LEU A 192 -14.20 -11.23 -6.80
CA LEU A 192 -14.29 -10.91 -8.24
C LEU A 192 -14.42 -12.15 -9.14
N GLY A 193 -14.07 -13.32 -8.63
CA GLY A 193 -13.90 -14.53 -9.43
C GLY A 193 -12.61 -14.52 -10.26
N SER A 194 -12.22 -15.70 -10.75
CA SER A 194 -10.91 -15.91 -11.39
C SER A 194 -10.71 -15.12 -12.68
N GLU A 195 -11.76 -14.93 -13.48
CA GLU A 195 -11.65 -14.23 -14.76
C GLU A 195 -11.35 -12.74 -14.57
N MET A 196 -12.07 -12.07 -13.68
CA MET A 196 -11.86 -10.65 -13.40
C MET A 196 -10.55 -10.41 -12.66
N PHE A 197 -10.18 -11.33 -11.76
CA PHE A 197 -8.86 -11.28 -11.12
C PHE A 197 -7.72 -11.38 -12.15
N LEU A 198 -7.87 -12.18 -13.22
CA LEU A 198 -6.85 -12.27 -14.28
C LEU A 198 -6.70 -10.95 -15.05
N LYS A 199 -7.78 -10.20 -15.24
CA LYS A 199 -7.71 -8.85 -15.84
C LYS A 199 -6.94 -7.88 -14.94
N LEU A 200 -7.14 -7.93 -13.62
CA LEU A 200 -6.35 -7.15 -12.65
C LEU A 200 -4.87 -7.54 -12.67
N GLU A 201 -4.55 -8.82 -12.80
CA GLU A 201 -3.17 -9.28 -12.92
C GLU A 201 -2.52 -8.83 -14.24
N THR A 202 -3.30 -8.75 -15.33
CA THR A 202 -2.81 -8.18 -16.60
C THR A 202 -2.50 -6.69 -16.43
N LEU A 203 -3.43 -5.93 -15.84
CA LEU A 203 -3.23 -4.53 -15.51
C LEU A 203 -1.99 -4.33 -14.60
N ARG A 204 -1.78 -5.22 -13.64
CA ARG A 204 -0.61 -5.18 -12.75
C ARG A 204 0.69 -5.27 -13.55
N GLN A 205 0.77 -6.14 -14.56
CA GLN A 205 1.96 -6.24 -15.40
C GLN A 205 2.21 -4.95 -16.21
N ASP A 206 1.15 -4.32 -16.72
CA ASP A 206 1.28 -3.03 -17.42
C ASP A 206 1.81 -1.94 -16.49
N VAL A 207 1.26 -1.84 -15.26
CA VAL A 207 1.74 -0.90 -14.24
C VAL A 207 3.20 -1.17 -13.87
N VAL A 208 3.59 -2.44 -13.66
CA VAL A 208 4.99 -2.83 -13.38
C VAL A 208 5.91 -2.42 -14.53
N SER A 209 5.47 -2.58 -15.79
CA SER A 209 6.24 -2.18 -16.96
C SER A 209 6.45 -0.66 -17.01
N ILE A 210 5.42 0.13 -16.71
CA ILE A 210 5.51 1.59 -16.62
C ILE A 210 6.49 1.98 -15.52
N MET A 211 6.39 1.39 -14.31
CA MET A 211 7.32 1.67 -13.21
C MET A 211 8.78 1.39 -13.59
N ALA A 212 9.03 0.27 -14.28
CA ALA A 212 10.35 -0.08 -14.76
C ALA A 212 10.91 0.94 -15.76
N SER A 213 10.07 1.51 -16.63
CA SER A 213 10.48 2.56 -17.58
C SER A 213 10.94 3.85 -16.89
N HIS A 214 10.35 4.14 -15.71
CA HIS A 214 10.73 5.24 -14.82
C HIS A 214 11.82 4.87 -13.81
N ARG A 215 12.45 3.69 -13.95
CA ARG A 215 13.50 3.15 -13.07
C ARG A 215 13.05 2.96 -11.62
N ILE A 216 11.75 2.79 -11.39
CA ILE A 216 11.18 2.45 -10.09
C ILE A 216 11.03 0.92 -10.02
N SER A 217 11.61 0.31 -8.97
CA SER A 217 11.48 -1.14 -8.75
C SER A 217 10.24 -1.44 -7.91
N VAL A 218 9.31 -2.23 -8.47
CA VAL A 218 8.17 -2.74 -7.73
C VAL A 218 8.64 -3.92 -6.86
N LEU A 219 8.37 -3.84 -5.56
CA LEU A 219 8.73 -4.86 -4.57
C LEU A 219 7.61 -5.88 -4.42
N ASP A 220 7.96 -7.17 -4.45
CA ASP A 220 7.02 -8.24 -4.15
C ASP A 220 6.59 -8.22 -2.67
N GLU A 221 5.36 -8.64 -2.41
CA GLU A 221 4.79 -8.73 -1.05
C GLU A 221 5.68 -9.57 -0.11
N SER A 222 6.20 -10.69 -0.60
CA SER A 222 7.12 -11.54 0.17
C SER A 222 8.42 -10.85 0.59
N VAL A 223 8.84 -9.82 -0.15
CA VAL A 223 10.01 -8.99 0.17
C VAL A 223 9.62 -7.86 1.12
N LEU A 224 8.45 -7.24 0.91
CA LEU A 224 7.89 -6.19 1.76
C LEU A 224 7.70 -6.65 3.22
N ASP A 225 7.43 -7.94 3.43
CA ASP A 225 7.24 -8.54 4.75
C ASP A 225 8.51 -9.01 5.45
N LEU A 226 9.68 -8.90 4.81
CA LEU A 226 10.94 -9.28 5.44
C LEU A 226 11.32 -8.32 6.56
N LEU A 227 11.70 -8.87 7.71
CA LEU A 227 12.18 -8.09 8.85
C LEU A 227 13.53 -7.44 8.57
N VAL A 228 13.63 -6.13 8.86
CA VAL A 228 14.87 -5.37 8.71
C VAL A 228 15.62 -5.35 10.03
N LYS A 229 16.68 -6.16 10.13
CA LYS A 229 17.48 -6.25 11.36
C LYS A 229 18.15 -4.91 11.70
N GLY A 230 17.88 -4.40 12.89
CA GLY A 230 18.52 -3.19 13.43
C GLY A 230 17.88 -1.88 12.97
N LEU A 231 16.85 -1.92 12.13
CA LEU A 231 16.03 -0.76 11.82
C LEU A 231 15.09 -0.49 13.00
N ARG A 232 15.00 0.76 13.40
CA ARG A 232 14.14 1.25 14.47
C ARG A 232 13.24 2.34 13.93
N ALA A 233 12.07 2.51 14.51
CA ALA A 233 11.25 3.68 14.30
C ALA A 233 11.67 4.77 15.28
N ASP A 234 11.60 6.03 14.83
CA ASP A 234 11.45 7.14 15.75
C ASP A 234 10.14 6.99 16.55
N GLN A 235 10.11 7.49 17.78
CA GLN A 235 8.96 7.30 18.69
C GLN A 235 7.71 8.04 18.20
N GLU A 236 7.87 9.00 17.30
CA GLU A 236 6.77 9.78 16.71
C GLU A 236 6.22 9.13 15.43
N VAL A 237 6.83 8.05 14.92
CA VAL A 237 6.47 7.47 13.60
C VAL A 237 5.86 6.06 13.68
N PHE A 238 6.30 5.19 14.60
CA PHE A 238 5.67 3.87 14.78
C PHE A 238 5.61 3.42 16.24
N LEU A 239 4.48 2.78 16.59
CA LEU A 239 4.31 2.08 17.86
C LEU A 239 4.76 0.61 17.79
N GLU A 240 4.80 0.00 16.59
CA GLU A 240 5.04 -1.43 16.42
C GLU A 240 6.50 -1.79 16.08
N LYS A 241 6.97 -2.91 16.64
CA LYS A 241 8.29 -3.51 16.39
C LYS A 241 8.13 -5.03 16.31
N PRO A 242 8.91 -5.76 15.50
CA PRO A 242 10.01 -5.30 14.63
C PRO A 242 9.57 -4.74 13.27
N LEU A 243 10.36 -3.80 12.72
CA LEU A 243 10.11 -3.20 11.41
C LEU A 243 10.43 -4.14 10.25
N ARG A 244 9.62 -4.04 9.20
CA ARG A 244 9.70 -4.75 7.92
C ARG A 244 10.26 -3.83 6.83
N VAL A 245 10.51 -4.40 5.65
CA VAL A 245 10.91 -3.62 4.47
C VAL A 245 9.85 -2.57 4.13
N ARG A 246 8.55 -2.91 4.23
CA ARG A 246 7.47 -1.94 3.95
C ARG A 246 7.60 -0.68 4.82
N ASP A 247 7.87 -0.86 6.11
CA ASP A 247 7.94 0.23 7.09
C ASP A 247 9.12 1.18 6.82
N ALA A 248 10.13 0.73 6.05
CA ALA A 248 11.26 1.57 5.67
C ALA A 248 10.93 2.53 4.51
N PHE A 249 9.83 2.34 3.80
CA PHE A 249 9.52 3.06 2.56
C PHE A 249 8.09 3.59 2.45
N PHE A 250 7.13 2.94 3.14
CA PHE A 250 5.70 3.19 3.02
C PHE A 250 5.06 3.25 4.42
N PHE A 251 4.94 4.46 4.94
CA PHE A 251 4.39 4.75 6.26
C PHE A 251 3.78 6.14 6.35
N ARG A 252 2.88 6.32 7.31
CA ARG A 252 2.30 7.61 7.69
C ARG A 252 2.82 8.01 9.09
N GLY A 253 2.88 9.31 9.35
CA GLY A 253 3.09 9.83 10.71
C GLY A 253 1.90 9.46 11.62
N VAL A 254 2.12 9.48 12.94
CA VAL A 254 1.11 9.15 13.96
C VAL A 254 0.62 10.42 14.66
#